data_AF-G8R373-F1
#
_entry.id   AF-G8R373-F1
#
_cell.length_a   1.000
_cell.length_b   1.000
_cell.length_c   1.000
_cell.angle_alpha   90.00
_cell.angle_beta   90.00
_cell.angle_gamma   90.00
#
_symmetry.space_group_name_H-M   'P 1'
#
loop_
_entity.id
_entity.type
_entity.pdbx_description
1 polymer ?
#
loop_
_entity_poly.entity_id
_entity_poly.type
_entity_poly.pdbx_seq_one_letter_code
_entity_poly.pdbx_strand_id
1 'polypeptide(L)'
;MRKIIVLGCLIGASFFVGCNQTTEAEKKAENEGQPKELEMYEESELALLMREMYEDNLVLKTQIENGEIPESFPEDFYNIHTAIASKGMISDTAAFNVYAEQYLVNMKKITEASDKKQAKIAYNEMVMTCASCHQIYCQGPLPKIRKMKIKIDE
;
A
#
# COMPACT_ATOMS: atom_id res chain seq x y z
N MET A 1 -21.08 -59.94 13.27
CA MET A 1 -19.88 -60.73 13.65
C MET A 1 -18.94 -60.66 12.45
N ARG A 2 -17.76 -60.05 12.47
CA ARG A 2 -16.58 -60.31 13.31
C ARG A 2 -15.56 -59.18 13.02
N LYS A 3 -14.88 -58.69 14.05
CA LYS A 3 -13.80 -57.66 14.01
C LYS A 3 -12.49 -58.27 13.46
N ILE A 4 -11.52 -57.40 13.12
CA ILE A 4 -10.01 -57.50 13.18
C ILE A 4 -9.45 -56.64 12.01
N ILE A 5 -8.88 -55.43 12.17
CA ILE A 5 -7.58 -54.97 12.74
C ILE A 5 -6.33 -55.56 12.05
N VAL A 6 -5.65 -54.74 11.23
CA VAL A 6 -4.19 -54.78 10.93
C VAL A 6 -3.81 -53.32 10.58
N LEU A 7 -3.38 -52.48 11.53
CA LEU A 7 -2.01 -52.28 12.03
C LEU A 7 -0.93 -52.38 10.94
N GLY A 8 -0.54 -51.23 10.39
CA GLY A 8 0.57 -51.11 9.43
C GLY A 8 1.18 -49.72 9.48
N CYS A 9 1.94 -49.46 10.55
CA CYS A 9 2.81 -48.30 10.69
C CYS A 9 4.02 -48.50 9.76
N LEU A 10 4.20 -47.63 8.76
CA LEU A 10 5.46 -47.53 8.04
C LEU A 10 5.76 -46.05 7.77
N ILE A 11 6.49 -45.52 8.74
CA ILE A 11 7.17 -44.23 8.78
C ILE A 11 8.11 -44.16 7.57
N GLY A 12 7.76 -43.35 6.57
CA GLY A 12 8.65 -42.94 5.50
C GLY A 12 9.54 -41.80 5.96
N ALA A 13 10.62 -42.13 6.67
CA ALA A 13 11.71 -41.21 6.96
C ALA A 13 12.49 -40.96 5.67
N SER A 14 12.26 -39.82 5.03
CA SER A 14 13.09 -39.35 3.92
C SER A 14 14.47 -38.98 4.45
N PHE A 15 15.44 -39.81 4.09
CA PHE A 15 16.87 -39.63 4.31
C PHE A 15 17.36 -38.33 3.66
N PHE A 16 17.68 -37.33 4.47
CA PHE A 16 18.56 -36.25 4.06
C PHE A 16 19.98 -36.79 4.01
N VAL A 17 20.49 -36.99 2.79
CA VAL A 17 21.90 -37.27 2.52
C VAL A 17 22.69 -35.99 2.80
N GLY A 18 23.41 -35.97 3.92
CA GLY A 18 24.36 -34.92 4.26
C GLY A 18 25.70 -35.16 3.54
N CYS A 19 26.20 -34.12 2.87
CA CYS A 19 27.57 -34.08 2.37
C CYS A 19 28.50 -33.67 3.52
N ASN A 20 29.40 -34.56 3.92
CA ASN A 20 30.53 -34.25 4.80
C ASN A 20 31.80 -34.17 3.95
N GLN A 21 32.33 -32.97 3.73
CA GLN A 21 33.71 -32.75 3.33
C GLN A 21 34.29 -31.62 4.18
N THR A 22 35.01 -32.02 5.22
CA THR A 22 35.98 -31.21 5.93
C THR A 22 37.36 -31.45 5.32
N THR A 23 37.96 -30.40 4.76
CA THR A 23 39.43 -30.24 4.65
C THR A 23 39.77 -28.77 4.91
N GLU A 24 40.13 -28.52 6.17
CA GLU A 24 41.18 -27.64 6.71
C GLU A 24 41.59 -26.35 5.97
N ALA A 25 41.33 -25.22 6.66
CA ALA A 25 42.25 -24.12 7.06
C ALA A 25 43.54 -23.89 6.21
N GLU A 26 44.00 -22.69 5.82
CA GLU A 26 44.00 -21.37 6.47
C GLU A 26 44.31 -20.27 5.41
N LYS A 27 43.71 -19.07 5.52
CA LYS A 27 44.43 -17.78 5.63
C LYS A 27 43.48 -16.58 5.75
N LYS A 28 43.45 -16.03 6.97
CA LYS A 28 43.56 -14.60 7.31
C LYS A 28 42.79 -13.59 6.44
N ALA A 29 41.71 -13.05 7.00
CA ALA A 29 41.72 -11.69 7.55
C ALA A 29 40.34 -11.42 8.17
N GLU A 30 40.33 -11.39 9.48
CA GLU A 30 39.36 -10.73 10.33
C GLU A 30 39.08 -9.33 9.76
N ASN A 31 37.90 -9.15 9.18
CA ASN A 31 37.25 -7.86 9.10
C ASN A 31 36.00 -8.03 9.93
N GLU A 32 36.15 -7.84 11.24
CA GLU A 32 35.03 -7.52 12.12
C GLU A 32 34.44 -6.21 11.59
N GLY A 33 33.61 -6.33 10.55
CA GLY A 33 32.73 -5.27 10.12
C GLY A 33 31.85 -4.99 11.32
N GLN A 34 32.05 -3.82 11.92
CA GLN A 34 31.24 -3.31 13.02
C GLN A 34 29.77 -3.64 12.77
N PRO A 35 29.00 -4.04 13.80
CA PRO A 35 27.59 -4.29 13.62
C PRO A 35 27.00 -3.03 13.01
N LYS A 36 26.60 -3.13 11.73
CA LYS A 36 25.87 -2.07 11.06
C LYS A 36 24.59 -1.98 11.84
N GLU A 37 24.50 -0.96 12.69
CA GLU A 37 23.29 -0.66 13.43
C GLU A 37 22.17 -0.65 12.40
N LEU A 38 21.27 -1.62 12.52
CA LEU A 38 20.14 -1.75 11.62
C LEU A 38 19.23 -0.59 11.98
N GLU A 39 19.39 0.55 11.29
CA GLU A 39 18.43 1.65 11.37
C GLU A 39 17.06 1.06 11.06
N MET A 40 16.20 1.02 12.08
CA MET A 40 14.82 0.62 11.92
C MET A 40 14.16 1.61 10.97
N TYR A 41 13.46 1.10 9.96
CA TYR A 41 12.73 1.92 9.02
C TYR A 41 11.64 2.70 9.76
N GLU A 42 11.78 4.03 9.83
CA GLU A 42 10.76 4.94 10.31
C GLU A 42 9.88 5.38 9.13
N GLU A 43 8.56 5.34 9.33
CA GLU A 43 7.63 5.77 8.30
C GLU A 43 7.62 7.29 8.22
N SER A 44 7.77 7.84 7.02
CA SER A 44 7.67 9.29 6.82
C SER A 44 6.25 9.78 7.07
N GLU A 45 6.11 11.06 7.44
CA GLU A 45 4.82 11.72 7.63
C GLU A 45 3.91 11.55 6.40
N LEU A 46 4.48 11.71 5.20
CA LEU A 46 3.73 11.49 3.96
C LEU A 46 3.25 10.04 3.81
N ALA A 47 4.07 9.05 4.20
CA ALA A 47 3.66 7.65 4.12
C ALA A 47 2.50 7.34 5.09
N LEU A 48 2.51 7.93 6.28
CA LEU A 48 1.40 7.85 7.24
C LEU A 48 0.14 8.48 6.66
N LEU A 49 0.24 9.71 6.15
CA LEU A 49 -0.86 10.42 5.52
C LEU A 49 -1.46 9.64 4.33
N MET A 50 -0.62 9.08 3.45
CA MET A 50 -1.10 8.28 2.31
C MET A 50 -1.88 7.02 2.73
N ARG A 51 -1.54 6.41 3.87
CA ARG A 51 -2.29 5.26 4.40
C ARG A 51 -3.64 5.69 4.96
N GLU A 52 -3.66 6.77 5.73
CA GLU A 52 -4.91 7.33 6.27
C GLU A 52 -5.85 7.74 5.14
N MET A 53 -5.35 8.50 4.17
CA MET A 53 -6.10 8.86 2.96
C MET A 53 -6.64 7.63 2.24
N TYR A 54 -5.87 6.55 2.13
CA TYR A 54 -6.35 5.32 1.49
C TYR A 54 -7.53 4.69 2.25
N GLU A 55 -7.40 4.50 3.56
CA GLU A 55 -8.44 3.88 4.40
C GLU A 55 -9.71 4.73 4.43
N ASP A 56 -9.58 6.05 4.63
CA ASP A 56 -10.71 6.98 4.64
C ASP A 56 -11.43 7.01 3.28
N ASN A 57 -10.67 6.96 2.18
CA ASN A 57 -11.28 6.89 0.85
C ASN A 57 -11.95 5.54 0.57
N LEU A 58 -11.60 4.45 1.26
CA LEU A 58 -12.36 3.20 1.19
C LEU A 58 -13.70 3.33 1.92
N VAL A 59 -13.74 4.02 3.06
CA VAL A 59 -15.00 4.34 3.75
C VAL A 59 -15.87 5.23 2.87
N LEU A 60 -15.29 6.29 2.30
CA LEU A 60 -15.99 7.18 1.37
C LEU A 60 -16.55 6.44 0.15
N LYS A 61 -15.79 5.45 -0.36
CA LYS A 61 -16.28 4.60 -1.46
C LYS A 61 -17.62 3.96 -1.12
N THR A 62 -17.71 3.34 0.06
CA THR A 62 -18.91 2.65 0.52
C THR A 62 -20.08 3.62 0.72
N GLN A 63 -19.81 4.81 1.27
CA GLN A 63 -20.83 5.87 1.42
C GLN A 63 -21.42 6.27 0.05
N ILE A 64 -20.56 6.56 -0.93
CA ILE A 64 -20.99 6.93 -2.28
C ILE A 64 -21.75 5.77 -2.96
N GLU A 65 -21.30 4.53 -2.77
CA GLU A 65 -22.00 3.33 -3.26
C GLU A 65 -23.39 3.16 -2.64
N ASN A 66 -23.63 3.68 -1.42
CA ASN A 66 -24.94 3.73 -0.77
C ASN A 66 -25.77 4.97 -1.14
N GLY A 67 -25.16 5.96 -1.82
CA GLY A 67 -25.83 7.21 -2.19
C GLY A 67 -25.68 8.33 -1.16
N GLU A 68 -24.77 8.16 -0.20
CA GLU A 68 -24.39 9.18 0.76
C GLU A 68 -23.26 10.03 0.17
N ILE A 69 -23.48 11.34 0.09
CA ILE A 69 -22.50 12.32 -0.39
C ILE A 69 -22.03 13.12 0.84
N PRO A 70 -20.73 13.10 1.18
CA PRO A 70 -20.25 13.81 2.35
C PRO A 70 -20.26 15.33 2.13
N GLU A 71 -20.49 16.09 3.20
CA GLU A 71 -20.42 17.56 3.16
C GLU A 71 -18.96 18.06 3.16
N SER A 72 -18.03 17.26 3.70
CA SER A 72 -16.62 17.60 3.82
C SER A 72 -15.73 16.34 3.83
N PHE A 73 -14.41 16.54 3.82
CA PHE A 73 -13.41 15.49 3.98
C PHE A 73 -12.43 15.87 5.10
N PRO A 74 -11.65 14.91 5.65
CA PRO A 74 -10.73 15.18 6.75
C PRO A 74 -9.77 16.33 6.46
N GLU A 75 -9.61 17.24 7.42
CA GLU A 75 -8.73 18.41 7.27
C GLU A 75 -7.26 18.00 7.10
N ASP A 76 -6.86 16.85 7.64
CA ASP A 76 -5.49 16.36 7.52
C ASP A 76 -5.08 16.08 6.07
N PHE A 77 -6.04 15.91 5.14
CA PHE A 77 -5.72 15.75 3.72
C PHE A 77 -5.05 17.00 3.13
N TYR A 78 -5.27 18.19 3.69
CA TYR A 78 -4.59 19.41 3.27
C TYR A 78 -3.08 19.37 3.57
N ASN A 79 -2.64 18.52 4.50
CA ASN A 79 -1.22 18.34 4.83
C ASN A 79 -0.44 17.64 3.72
N ILE A 80 -1.09 17.16 2.65
CA ILE A 80 -0.42 16.51 1.51
C ILE A 80 0.68 17.39 0.88
N HIS A 81 0.57 18.71 0.98
CA HIS A 81 1.57 19.66 0.46
C HIS A 81 2.78 19.86 1.38
N THR A 82 2.64 19.54 2.67
CA THR A 82 3.61 19.89 3.71
C THR A 82 4.21 18.67 4.40
N ALA A 83 3.53 17.51 4.34
CA ALA A 83 3.99 16.28 4.95
C ALA A 83 5.37 15.86 4.42
N ILE A 84 6.29 15.58 5.34
CA ILE A 84 7.66 15.21 5.00
C ILE A 84 7.67 13.82 4.34
N ALA A 85 8.22 13.74 3.13
CA ALA A 85 8.41 12.49 2.41
C ALA A 85 9.71 11.78 2.82
N SER A 86 9.74 10.45 2.65
CA SER A 86 11.00 9.69 2.76
C SER A 86 12.06 10.26 1.80
N LYS A 87 13.32 10.30 2.26
CA LYS A 87 14.43 10.89 1.50
C LYS A 87 14.51 10.32 0.08
N GLY A 88 14.49 11.19 -0.92
CA GLY A 88 14.61 10.83 -2.33
C GLY A 88 13.33 10.29 -2.98
N MET A 89 12.21 10.22 -2.26
CA MET A 89 10.92 9.77 -2.81
C MET A 89 10.34 10.76 -3.82
N ILE A 90 10.41 12.06 -3.52
CA ILE A 90 9.89 13.13 -4.38
C ILE A 90 11.06 13.73 -5.16
N SER A 91 11.11 13.45 -6.47
CA SER A 91 12.13 13.95 -7.38
C SER A 91 11.82 15.34 -7.95
N ASP A 92 10.54 15.71 -8.00
CA ASP A 92 10.05 17.01 -8.48
C ASP A 92 8.88 17.49 -7.60
N THR A 93 9.17 18.41 -6.70
CA THR A 93 8.18 18.96 -5.76
C THR A 93 7.08 19.75 -6.47
N ALA A 94 7.38 20.43 -7.57
CA ALA A 94 6.39 21.21 -8.30
C ALA A 94 5.37 20.28 -8.96
N ALA A 95 5.84 19.24 -9.64
CA ALA A 95 4.98 18.23 -10.23
C ALA A 95 4.18 17.45 -9.17
N PHE A 96 4.79 17.10 -8.04
CA PHE A 96 4.08 16.49 -6.90
C PHE A 96 2.92 17.38 -6.41
N ASN A 97 3.18 18.67 -6.20
CA ASN A 97 2.18 19.62 -5.73
C ASN A 97 0.99 19.77 -6.69
N VAL A 98 1.20 19.62 -8.01
CA VAL A 98 0.10 19.61 -8.98
C VAL A 98 -0.84 18.42 -8.74
N TYR A 99 -0.30 17.22 -8.48
CA TYR A 99 -1.14 16.06 -8.16
C TYR A 99 -1.84 16.20 -6.81
N ALA A 100 -1.15 16.73 -5.82
CA ALA A 100 -1.69 16.98 -4.49
C ALA A 100 -2.87 17.96 -4.53
N GLU A 101 -2.71 19.08 -5.26
CA GLU A 101 -3.80 20.05 -5.48
C GLU A 101 -4.96 19.42 -6.26
N GLN A 102 -4.65 18.68 -7.32
CA GLN A 102 -5.68 18.03 -8.14
C GLN A 102 -6.47 16.98 -7.35
N TYR A 103 -5.85 16.34 -6.35
CA TYR A 103 -6.54 15.44 -5.42
C TYR A 103 -7.56 16.22 -4.60
N LEU A 104 -7.17 17.33 -3.97
CA LEU A 104 -8.06 18.17 -3.16
C LEU A 104 -9.21 18.76 -3.98
N VAL A 105 -8.93 19.19 -5.22
CA VAL A 105 -9.95 19.64 -6.17
C VAL A 105 -10.98 18.53 -6.44
N ASN A 106 -10.52 17.29 -6.66
CA ASN A 106 -11.45 16.18 -6.90
C ASN A 106 -12.21 15.78 -5.62
N MET A 107 -11.61 15.89 -4.44
CA MET A 107 -12.32 15.72 -3.17
C MET A 107 -13.45 16.74 -3.03
N LYS A 108 -13.20 18.01 -3.36
CA LYS A 108 -14.22 19.05 -3.37
C LYS A 108 -15.33 18.77 -4.40
N LYS A 109 -15.00 18.26 -5.59
CA LYS A 109 -16.03 17.85 -6.57
C LYS A 109 -16.95 16.75 -6.03
N ILE A 110 -16.44 15.85 -5.18
CA ILE A 110 -17.27 14.81 -4.56
C ILE A 110 -18.30 15.46 -3.63
N THR A 111 -17.89 16.40 -2.78
CA THR A 111 -18.79 17.08 -1.83
C THR A 111 -19.81 17.98 -2.54
N GLU A 112 -19.49 18.46 -3.74
CA GLU A 112 -20.36 19.31 -4.57
C GLU A 112 -21.27 18.52 -5.54
N ALA A 113 -21.17 17.20 -5.57
CA ALA A 113 -21.96 16.38 -6.47
C ALA A 113 -23.47 16.48 -6.16
N SER A 114 -24.30 16.68 -7.18
CA SER A 114 -25.75 16.82 -7.00
C SER A 114 -26.46 15.48 -6.82
N ASP A 115 -25.83 14.38 -7.23
CA ASP A 115 -26.41 13.04 -7.21
C ASP A 115 -25.33 11.96 -7.13
N LYS A 116 -25.78 10.73 -6.86
CA LYS A 116 -24.93 9.54 -6.72
C LYS A 116 -24.07 9.27 -7.97
N LYS A 117 -24.58 9.51 -9.17
CA LYS A 117 -23.83 9.25 -10.42
C LYS A 117 -22.67 10.23 -10.55
N GLN A 118 -22.91 11.51 -10.29
CA GLN A 118 -21.87 12.54 -10.27
C GLN A 118 -20.83 12.27 -9.17
N ALA A 119 -21.26 11.88 -7.96
CA ALA A 119 -20.35 11.54 -6.87
C ALA A 119 -19.42 10.37 -7.24
N LYS A 120 -19.96 9.31 -7.86
CA LYS A 120 -19.15 8.18 -8.36
C LYS A 120 -18.15 8.61 -9.44
N ILE A 121 -18.52 9.53 -10.34
CA ILE A 121 -17.61 10.06 -11.38
C ILE A 121 -16.47 10.86 -10.72
N ALA A 122 -16.80 11.81 -9.84
CA ALA A 122 -15.82 12.62 -9.13
C ALA A 122 -14.87 11.76 -8.26
N TYR A 123 -15.40 10.75 -7.57
CA TYR A 123 -14.60 9.77 -6.83
C TYR A 123 -13.64 9.01 -7.73
N ASN A 124 -14.10 8.56 -8.90
CA ASN A 124 -13.24 7.88 -9.86
C ASN A 124 -12.16 8.81 -10.44
N GLU A 125 -12.44 10.10 -10.63
CA GLU A 125 -11.43 11.11 -10.99
C GLU A 125 -10.38 11.27 -9.89
N MET A 126 -10.80 11.36 -8.62
CA MET A 126 -9.90 11.37 -7.47
C MET A 126 -8.99 10.13 -7.44
N VAL A 127 -9.54 8.92 -7.60
CA VAL A 127 -8.77 7.67 -7.65
C VAL A 127 -7.76 7.67 -8.80
N MET A 128 -8.11 8.26 -9.95
CA MET A 128 -7.19 8.40 -11.08
C MET A 128 -6.07 9.41 -10.79
N THR A 129 -6.32 10.47 -10.03
CA THR A 129 -5.26 11.37 -9.53
C THR A 129 -4.29 10.61 -8.62
N CYS A 130 -4.82 9.82 -7.67
CA CYS A 130 -4.00 8.97 -6.81
C CYS A 130 -3.11 8.03 -7.66
N ALA A 131 -3.71 7.32 -8.62
CA ALA A 131 -2.98 6.41 -9.49
C ALA A 131 -1.90 7.14 -10.33
N SER A 132 -2.16 8.37 -10.77
CA SER A 132 -1.21 9.15 -11.57
C SER A 132 0.00 9.59 -10.73
N CYS A 133 -0.22 10.10 -9.52
CA CYS A 133 0.86 10.44 -8.59
C CYS A 133 1.71 9.21 -8.25
N HIS A 134 1.06 8.10 -7.89
CA HIS A 134 1.74 6.84 -7.56
C HIS A 134 2.47 6.20 -8.74
N GLN A 135 2.06 6.47 -9.98
CA GLN A 135 2.77 6.00 -11.17
C GLN A 135 4.17 6.61 -11.28
N ILE A 136 4.34 7.84 -10.76
CA ILE A 136 5.60 8.58 -10.81
C ILE A 136 6.45 8.31 -9.56
N TYR A 137 5.87 8.46 -8.36
CA TYR A 137 6.67 8.51 -7.13
C TYR A 137 6.70 7.19 -6.35
N CYS A 138 5.60 6.44 -6.31
CA CYS A 138 5.51 5.23 -5.48
C CYS A 138 4.55 4.19 -6.08
N GLN A 139 5.09 3.23 -6.83
CA GLN A 139 4.28 2.33 -7.67
C GLN A 139 3.67 1.14 -6.90
N GLY A 140 4.16 0.83 -5.70
CA GLY A 140 3.73 -0.32 -4.89
C GLY A 140 2.21 -0.45 -4.70
N PRO A 141 1.48 0.60 -4.28
CA PRO A 141 0.04 0.52 -4.04
C PRO A 141 -0.83 0.64 -5.30
N LEU A 142 -0.28 0.86 -6.50
CA LEU A 142 -1.06 1.08 -7.72
C LEU A 142 -2.14 0.01 -8.00
N PRO A 143 -1.88 -1.30 -7.82
CA PRO A 143 -2.90 -2.31 -8.04
C PRO A 143 -4.09 -2.19 -7.08
N LYS A 144 -3.86 -1.73 -5.84
CA LYS A 144 -4.93 -1.51 -4.85
C LYS A 144 -5.71 -0.24 -5.16
N ILE A 145 -5.01 0.85 -5.48
CA ILE A 145 -5.63 2.14 -5.85
C ILE A 145 -6.58 1.96 -7.02
N ARG A 146 -6.14 1.27 -8.09
CA ARG A 146 -6.99 1.04 -9.27
C ARG A 146 -8.26 0.24 -8.97
N LYS A 147 -8.27 -0.59 -7.92
CA LYS A 147 -9.46 -1.35 -7.47
C LYS A 147 -10.43 -0.51 -6.63
N MET A 148 -10.05 0.70 -6.23
CA MET A 148 -10.96 1.61 -5.50
C MET A 148 -12.09 2.11 -6.39
N LYS A 149 -11.91 2.15 -7.72
CA LYS A 149 -12.92 2.67 -8.65
C LYS A 149 -14.30 2.04 -8.43
N ILE A 150 -15.32 2.88 -8.48
CA ILE A 150 -16.73 2.50 -8.38
C ILE A 150 -17.27 2.28 -9.79
N LYS A 151 -18.07 1.23 -9.99
CA LYS A 151 -18.78 1.03 -11.26
C LYS A 151 -19.88 2.10 -11.41
N ILE A 152 -19.93 2.72 -12.57
CA ILE A 152 -21.01 3.63 -12.94
C ILE A 152 -22.10 2.76 -13.56
N ASP A 153 -23.23 2.66 -12.88
CA ASP A 153 -24.40 1.97 -13.42
C ASP A 153 -25.05 2.92 -14.46
N GLU A 154 -25.47 2.37 -15.60
CA GLU A 154 -26.01 3.15 -16.73
C GLU A 154 -27.31 3.88 -16.37
#